data_AF-A0A9P4LDH0-F1
#
_entry.id   AF-A0A9P4LDH0-F1
#
_cell.length_a   1.000
_cell.length_b   1.000
_cell.length_c   1.000
_cell.angle_alpha   90.00
_cell.angle_beta   90.00
_cell.angle_gamma   90.00
#
_symmetry.space_group_name_H-M   'P 1'
#
loop_
_entity.id
_entity.type
_entity.pdbx_description
1 polymer ?
#
loop_
_entity_poly.entity_id
_entity_poly.type
_entity_poly.pdbx_seq_one_letter_code
_entity_poly.pdbx_strand_id
1 'polypeptide(L)'
;GSSIGKGTQYARLANKFRFYYILVGDLLRKEAACPMLPYYNFIPKSIKKLLLRQAISRAQSKGKRKFLLDKFPRSILQAVNFKLKICKFQAILFLECSKAELRDCLQRR
;
A
#
# COMPACT_ATOMS: atom_id res chain seq x y z
N GLY A 1 4.35 0.20 14.06
CA GLY A 1 3.06 0.06 14.76
C GLY A 1 1.92 0.46 13.85
N SER A 2 0.84 -0.34 13.82
CA SER A 2 -0.33 -0.17 12.94
C SER A 2 -1.35 0.87 13.46
N SER A 3 -1.09 1.49 14.62
CA SER A 3 -2.14 2.16 15.41
C SER A 3 -2.08 3.70 15.45
N ILE A 4 -1.27 4.36 14.62
CA ILE A 4 -1.02 5.83 14.70
C ILE A 4 -1.79 6.62 13.63
N GLY A 5 -2.82 6.06 12.99
CA GLY A 5 -3.55 6.80 11.95
C GLY A 5 -2.70 7.12 10.71
N LYS A 6 -1.63 6.34 10.44
CA LYS A 6 -0.77 6.51 9.25
C LYS A 6 -1.56 6.52 7.95
N GLY A 7 -2.59 5.66 7.85
CA GLY A 7 -3.51 5.65 6.71
C GLY A 7 -4.24 7.00 6.52
N THR A 8 -4.65 7.64 7.61
CA THR A 8 -5.25 8.99 7.59
C THR A 8 -4.25 10.03 7.12
N GLN A 9 -2.99 9.94 7.56
CA GLN A 9 -1.93 10.85 7.09
C GLN A 9 -1.60 10.65 5.60
N TYR A 10 -1.49 9.39 5.15
CA TYR A 10 -1.25 9.09 3.74
C TYR A 10 -2.42 9.51 2.84
N ALA A 11 -3.67 9.35 3.29
CA ALA A 11 -4.84 9.83 2.57
C ALA A 11 -4.83 11.37 2.45
N ARG A 12 -4.49 12.08 3.54
CA ARG A 12 -4.33 13.54 3.52
C ARG A 12 -3.21 14.00 2.58
N LEU A 13 -2.07 13.31 2.62
CA LEU A 13 -0.93 13.59 1.73
C LEU A 13 -1.30 13.32 0.27
N ALA A 14 -1.98 12.22 -0.01
CA ALA A 14 -2.45 11.90 -1.35
C ALA A 14 -3.40 12.96 -1.89
N ASN A 15 -4.34 13.44 -1.07
CA ASN A 15 -5.27 14.51 -1.46
C ASN A 15 -4.51 15.83 -1.72
N LYS A 16 -3.67 16.26 -0.76
CA LYS A 16 -2.91 17.52 -0.85
C LYS A 16 -2.01 17.60 -2.09
N PHE A 17 -1.33 16.51 -2.43
CA PHE A 17 -0.37 16.47 -3.55
C PHE A 17 -0.91 15.76 -4.80
N ARG A 18 -2.21 15.45 -4.81
CA ARG A 18 -2.93 14.80 -5.94
C ARG A 18 -2.30 13.47 -6.37
N PHE A 19 -1.87 12.66 -5.41
CA PHE A 19 -1.48 11.27 -5.68
C PHE A 19 -2.72 10.38 -5.77
N TYR A 20 -2.68 9.42 -6.69
CA TYR A 20 -3.60 8.30 -6.68
C TYR A 20 -3.21 7.34 -5.55
N TYR A 21 -4.04 7.31 -4.52
CA TYR A 21 -3.82 6.51 -3.32
C TYR A 21 -4.24 5.05 -3.55
N ILE A 22 -3.32 4.12 -3.28
CA ILE A 22 -3.57 2.68 -3.36
C ILE A 22 -3.29 2.07 -1.99
N LEU A 23 -4.33 1.59 -1.33
CA LEU A 23 -4.20 0.74 -0.15
C LEU A 23 -4.01 -0.70 -0.61
N VAL A 24 -2.77 -1.19 -0.60
CA VAL A 24 -2.46 -2.55 -1.11
C VAL A 24 -3.23 -3.63 -0.34
N GLY A 25 -3.49 -3.41 0.95
CA GLY A 25 -4.34 -4.31 1.75
C GLY A 25 -5.76 -4.45 1.20
N ASP A 26 -6.37 -3.38 0.67
CA ASP A 26 -7.71 -3.44 0.08
C ASP A 26 -7.74 -4.18 -1.23
N LEU A 27 -6.70 -4.03 -2.06
CA LEU A 27 -6.58 -4.80 -3.30
C LEU A 27 -6.57 -6.30 -3.00
N LEU A 28 -5.85 -6.72 -1.95
CA LEU A 28 -5.79 -8.11 -1.53
C LEU A 28 -7.12 -8.60 -0.93
N ARG A 29 -7.80 -7.76 -0.12
CA ARG A 29 -9.11 -8.10 0.45
C ARG A 29 -10.18 -8.25 -0.62
N LYS A 30 -10.21 -7.36 -1.62
CA LYS A 30 -11.15 -7.45 -2.75
C LYS A 30 -10.95 -8.72 -3.56
N GLU A 31 -9.70 -9.07 -3.85
CA GLU A 31 -9.41 -10.31 -4.58
C GLU A 31 -9.77 -11.55 -3.76
N ALA A 32 -9.48 -11.53 -2.46
CA ALA A 32 -9.78 -12.65 -1.56
C ALA A 32 -11.28 -12.83 -1.27
N ALA A 33 -12.08 -11.78 -1.44
CA ALA A 33 -13.53 -11.84 -1.35
C ALA A 33 -14.18 -12.37 -2.64
N CYS A 34 -13.40 -12.60 -3.70
CA CYS A 34 -13.92 -13.21 -4.92
C CYS A 34 -14.22 -14.69 -4.66
N PRO A 35 -15.48 -15.14 -4.72
CA PRO A 35 -15.89 -16.50 -4.35
C PRO A 35 -15.27 -17.59 -5.23
N MET A 36 -14.65 -17.22 -6.35
CA MET A 36 -13.96 -18.12 -7.28
C MET A 36 -12.52 -18.44 -6.87
N LEU A 37 -11.98 -17.83 -5.80
CA LEU A 37 -10.60 -18.02 -5.34
C LEU A 37 -10.58 -18.56 -3.90
N PRO A 38 -10.52 -19.89 -3.69
CA PRO A 38 -10.59 -20.52 -2.37
C PRO A 38 -9.35 -20.31 -1.47
N TYR A 39 -8.38 -19.50 -1.90
CA TYR A 39 -7.09 -19.35 -1.24
C TYR A 39 -6.92 -18.01 -0.51
N TYR A 40 -7.83 -17.73 0.44
CA TYR A 40 -7.71 -16.58 1.36
C TYR A 40 -6.39 -16.60 2.15
N ASN A 41 -5.94 -17.77 2.61
CA ASN A 41 -4.73 -17.92 3.42
C ASN A 41 -3.43 -18.04 2.61
N PHE A 42 -3.52 -18.18 1.28
CA PHE A 42 -2.37 -18.48 0.44
C PHE A 42 -2.35 -17.62 -0.81
N ILE A 43 -2.49 -16.29 -0.69
CA ILE A 43 -2.20 -15.40 -1.81
C ILE A 43 -0.67 -15.42 -2.00
N PRO A 44 -0.15 -16.12 -3.04
CA PRO A 44 1.29 -16.21 -3.26
C PRO A 44 1.84 -14.80 -3.50
N LYS A 45 3.11 -14.59 -3.14
CA LYS A 45 3.80 -13.30 -3.36
C LYS A 45 3.70 -12.85 -4.83
N SER A 46 3.54 -13.79 -5.76
CA SER A 46 3.32 -13.61 -7.20
C SER A 46 1.98 -12.93 -7.51
N ILE A 47 0.87 -13.37 -6.90
CA ILE A 47 -0.47 -12.80 -7.14
C ILE A 47 -0.55 -11.35 -6.64
N LYS A 48 0.07 -11.04 -5.48
CA LYS A 48 0.12 -9.66 -4.96
C LYS A 48 0.76 -8.67 -5.93
N LYS A 49 1.81 -9.11 -6.63
CA LYS A 49 2.51 -8.30 -7.65
C LYS A 49 1.61 -8.07 -8.87
N LEU A 50 0.92 -9.12 -9.32
CA LEU A 50 0.01 -9.03 -10.46
C LEU A 50 -1.12 -8.03 -10.20
N LEU A 51 -1.78 -8.14 -9.05
CA LEU A 51 -2.88 -7.23 -8.65
C LEU A 51 -2.43 -5.78 -8.56
N LEU A 52 -1.26 -5.53 -7.96
CA LEU A 52 -0.70 -4.18 -7.87
C LEU A 52 -0.37 -3.60 -9.25
N ARG A 53 0.22 -4.41 -10.14
CA ARG A 53 0.53 -3.99 -11.51
C ARG A 53 -0.75 -3.67 -12.30
N GLN A 54 -1.77 -4.50 -12.19
CA GLN A 54 -3.07 -4.26 -12.83
C GLN A 54 -3.74 -2.99 -12.28
N ALA A 55 -3.72 -2.78 -10.96
CA ALA A 55 -4.29 -1.59 -10.34
C ALA A 55 -3.61 -0.30 -10.83
N ILE A 56 -2.27 -0.30 -10.92
CA ILE A 56 -1.50 0.84 -11.46
C ILE A 56 -1.85 1.06 -12.94
N SER A 57 -1.82 0.01 -13.76
CA SER A 57 -2.12 0.11 -15.21
C SER A 57 -3.54 0.64 -15.47
N ARG A 58 -4.55 0.14 -14.77
CA ARG A 58 -5.94 0.64 -14.85
C ARG A 58 -6.08 2.10 -14.42
N ALA A 59 -5.29 2.55 -13.46
CA ALA A 59 -5.29 3.95 -13.05
C ALA A 59 -4.54 4.83 -14.07
N GLN A 60 -3.47 4.32 -14.68
CA GLN A 60 -2.74 5.02 -15.75
C GLN A 60 -3.60 5.21 -17.00
N SER A 61 -4.40 4.22 -17.40
CA SER A 61 -5.34 4.38 -18.53
C SER A 61 -6.42 5.43 -18.25
N LYS A 62 -6.69 5.74 -16.97
CA LYS A 62 -7.54 6.85 -16.52
C LYS A 62 -6.76 8.16 -16.30
N GLY A 63 -5.56 8.28 -16.85
CA GLY A 63 -4.72 9.48 -16.79
C GLY A 63 -3.98 9.70 -15.47
N LYS A 64 -3.99 8.75 -14.52
CA LYS A 64 -3.24 8.90 -13.26
C LYS A 64 -1.75 8.67 -13.48
N ARG A 65 -0.92 9.61 -13.03
CA ARG A 65 0.55 9.58 -13.21
C ARG A 65 1.33 9.52 -11.90
N LYS A 66 0.73 9.99 -10.80
CA LYS A 66 1.35 10.03 -9.46
C LYS A 66 0.66 9.02 -8.56
N PHE A 67 1.42 8.14 -7.92
CA PHE A 67 0.90 7.05 -7.09
C PHE A 67 1.48 7.10 -5.68
N LEU A 68 0.63 6.85 -4.68
CA LEU A 68 1.04 6.63 -3.30
C LEU A 68 0.58 5.24 -2.87
N LEU A 69 1.55 4.35 -2.61
CA LEU A 69 1.28 2.98 -2.18
C LEU A 69 1.39 2.91 -0.65
N ASP A 70 0.27 2.68 0.04
CA ASP A 70 0.31 2.51 1.51
C ASP A 70 0.69 1.07 1.89
N LYS A 71 1.52 0.97 2.93
CA LYS A 71 2.05 -0.27 3.52
C LYS A 71 2.80 -1.15 2.53
N PHE A 72 3.37 -0.56 1.48
CA PHE A 72 4.19 -1.25 0.48
C PHE A 72 5.33 -0.34 0.00
N PRO A 73 6.56 -0.87 -0.18
CA PRO A 73 7.02 -2.22 0.13
C PRO A 73 7.22 -2.45 1.64
N ARG A 74 7.10 -3.71 2.11
CA ARG A 74 7.36 -4.09 3.52
C ARG A 74 8.74 -4.73 3.75
N SER A 75 9.47 -5.00 2.68
CA SER A 75 10.84 -5.51 2.75
C SER A 75 11.66 -5.01 1.57
N ILE A 76 12.98 -5.00 1.71
CA ILE A 76 13.92 -4.61 0.65
C ILE A 76 13.71 -5.48 -0.59
N LEU A 77 13.53 -6.79 -0.43
CA LEU A 77 13.27 -7.70 -1.54
C LEU A 77 11.99 -7.32 -2.30
N GLN A 78 10.94 -6.83 -1.62
CA GLN A 78 9.75 -6.32 -2.30
C GLN A 78 10.05 -5.05 -3.09
N ALA A 79 10.82 -4.12 -2.52
CA ALA A 79 11.23 -2.89 -3.19
C ALA A 79 12.06 -3.16 -4.46
N VAL A 80 13.05 -4.04 -4.36
CA VAL A 80 13.89 -4.47 -5.50
C VAL A 80 13.03 -5.13 -6.58
N ASN A 81 12.16 -6.08 -6.20
CA ASN A 81 11.28 -6.74 -7.16
C ASN A 81 10.30 -5.76 -7.82
N PHE A 82 9.77 -4.80 -7.07
CA PHE A 82 8.87 -3.77 -7.61
C PHE A 82 9.58 -2.91 -8.64
N LYS A 83 10.82 -2.47 -8.34
CA LYS A 83 11.66 -1.68 -9.24
C LYS A 83 11.96 -2.42 -10.55
N LEU A 84 12.26 -3.72 -10.47
CA LEU A 84 12.61 -4.54 -11.63
C LEU A 84 11.41 -4.96 -12.49
N LYS A 85 10.26 -5.24 -11.88
CA LYS A 85 9.13 -5.91 -12.55
C LYS A 85 7.89 -5.04 -12.77
N ILE A 86 7.80 -3.89 -12.10
CA ILE A 86 6.62 -3.01 -12.17
C ILE A 86 7.04 -1.62 -12.65
N CYS A 87 7.71 -0.84 -11.81
CA CYS A 87 8.21 0.49 -12.19
C CYS A 87 9.26 1.03 -11.21
N LYS A 88 10.04 2.01 -11.66
CA LYS A 88 10.89 2.82 -10.76
C LYS A 88 9.98 3.67 -9.85
N PHE A 89 10.26 3.68 -8.56
CA PHE A 89 9.66 4.60 -7.60
C PHE A 89 10.63 5.73 -7.28
N GLN A 90 10.09 6.90 -6.91
CA GLN A 90 10.89 8.11 -6.66
C GLN A 90 11.39 8.20 -5.21
N ALA A 91 10.58 7.78 -4.23
CA ALA A 91 10.89 7.89 -2.82
C ALA A 91 10.14 6.85 -1.98
N ILE A 92 10.63 6.60 -0.77
CA ILE A 92 9.95 5.84 0.28
C ILE A 92 9.73 6.78 1.46
N LEU A 93 8.48 6.96 1.88
CA LEU A 93 8.14 7.79 3.04
C LEU A 93 8.05 6.90 4.29
N PHE A 94 9.06 6.97 5.15
CA PHE A 94 9.05 6.31 6.45
C PHE A 94 8.55 7.27 7.52
N LEU A 95 7.33 7.05 8.01
CA LEU A 95 6.80 7.80 9.15
C LEU A 95 7.21 7.09 10.44
N GLU A 96 8.09 7.70 11.20
CA GLU A 96 8.52 7.24 12.51
C GLU A 96 7.72 7.91 13.63
N CYS A 97 7.54 7.20 14.74
CA CYS A 97 6.90 7.69 15.95
C CYS A 97 7.47 6.89 17.11
N SER A 98 7.80 7.57 18.21
CA SER A 98 8.40 6.92 19.36
C SER A 98 7.44 5.91 20.00
N LYS A 99 7.98 4.87 20.66
CA LYS A 99 7.16 3.91 21.40
C LYS A 99 6.37 4.58 22.53
N ALA A 100 6.91 5.65 23.11
CA ALA A 100 6.24 6.41 24.18
C ALA A 100 4.99 7.13 23.64
N GLU A 101 5.13 7.90 22.56
CA GLU A 101 4.00 8.59 21.91
C GLU A 101 2.95 7.61 21.37
N LEU A 102 3.39 6.48 20.82
CA LEU A 102 2.47 5.43 20.38
C LEU A 102 1.64 4.88 21.55
N ARG A 103 2.25 4.65 22.72
CA ARG A 103 1.57 4.15 23.91
C ARG A 103 0.58 5.17 24.45
N ASP A 104 1.01 6.41 24.59
CA ASP A 104 0.17 7.50 25.08
C ASP A 104 -1.06 7.71 24.15
N CYS A 105 -0.86 7.70 22.82
CA CYS A 105 -1.96 7.79 21.84
C CYS A 105 -2.94 6.59 21.92
N LEU A 106 -2.46 5.40 22.26
CA LEU A 106 -3.30 4.21 22.43
C LEU A 106 -4.09 4.24 23.75
N GLN A 107 -3.52 4.82 24.81
CA GLN A 107 -4.14 4.91 26.13
C GLN A 107 -5.23 5.99 26.22
N ARG A 108 -5.20 7.01 25.35
CA ARG A 108 -6.20 8.08 25.27
C ARG A 108 -7.44 7.72 24.42
N ARG A 109 -7.69 6.43 24.15
CA ARG A 109 -8.83 5.94 23.35
C ARG A 109 -9.96 5.43 24.23
#